data_AF-A0A7M7NYU0-F1
#
_entry.id   AF-A0A7M7NYU0-F1
#
_cell.length_a   1.000
_cell.length_b   1.000
_cell.length_c   1.000
_cell.angle_alpha   90.00
_cell.angle_beta   90.00
_cell.angle_gamma   90.00
#
_symmetry.space_group_name_H-M   'P 1'
#
loop_
_entity.id
_entity.type
_entity.pdbx_description
1 polymer ?
#
loop_
_entity_poly.entity_id
_entity_poly.type
_entity_poly.pdbx_seq_one_letter_code
_entity_poly.pdbx_strand_id
1 'polypeptide(L)'
;MLSPDQEAYMRYDSLDISCEEDHTSSTLPRNFDCQYNEIWYPDPSNYLCFAQCDTTKLLDNDVIAEKPNNGGPQTVFNHGDSAIFNCQGGSRFTGQNTATCVNGSFDFDTKPECLDPCPISQQNLDKDLSYSIVEDPVINETQTLYYRDGVSIMFSCRDGNIPEHCQGVCHDGSWDPGDFPSCIALEGKLTTGAVVGIAILTILLVASIIIIVGLLIFLERARSKDADTEPFSYKFNKNGSVEHVMNNNGHNNERLVTLSSSSSPHSSRHLFFVIFIFFVTLSFVNLLFVTLLFVVSLFFVTLFFGSLFFVTLFFVFPIFFVTLSFVNLVFVTLLFFVSLFFVNLFFDIFIFFITFSFSSLLFFVTLFSVSLFSFASLFCVTLFLVTLFFANLFFFFVTLFV
;
A
#
# COMPACT_ATOMS: atom_id res chain seq x y z
N MET A 1 9.24 -23.04 48.01
CA MET A 1 9.36 -24.30 48.76
C MET A 1 10.10 -24.04 50.06
N LEU A 2 9.66 -24.65 51.16
CA LEU A 2 10.21 -24.47 52.50
C LEU A 2 10.94 -25.75 52.92
N SER A 3 12.08 -25.63 53.60
CA SER A 3 12.81 -26.76 54.17
C SER A 3 13.42 -26.40 55.53
N PRO A 4 13.08 -27.10 56.63
CA PRO A 4 12.02 -28.12 56.70
C PRO A 4 10.63 -27.49 56.56
N ASP A 5 9.70 -28.18 55.92
CA ASP A 5 8.30 -27.75 55.82
C ASP A 5 7.57 -28.10 57.13
N GLN A 6 7.21 -27.07 57.92
CA GLN A 6 6.62 -27.23 59.24
C GLN A 6 5.51 -26.19 59.45
N GLU A 7 4.47 -26.57 60.18
CA GLU A 7 3.39 -25.64 60.55
C GLU A 7 3.86 -24.53 61.51
N ALA A 8 4.91 -24.78 62.30
CA ALA A 8 5.49 -23.83 63.23
C ALA A 8 6.99 -24.10 63.46
N TYR A 9 7.75 -23.02 63.65
CA TYR A 9 9.19 -23.04 63.93
C TYR A 9 9.46 -22.49 65.34
N MET A 10 10.44 -23.06 66.02
CA MET A 10 10.89 -22.64 67.33
C MET A 10 12.05 -21.64 67.26
N ARG A 11 12.37 -21.06 68.43
CA ARG A 11 13.50 -20.16 68.59
C ARG A 11 14.80 -20.87 68.23
N TYR A 12 15.65 -20.21 67.44
CA TYR A 12 16.90 -20.73 66.87
C TYR A 12 16.72 -21.79 65.78
N ASP A 13 15.51 -22.01 65.27
CA ASP A 13 15.31 -22.82 64.07
C ASP A 13 15.79 -22.06 62.83
N SER A 14 16.31 -22.82 61.88
CA SER A 14 16.71 -22.33 60.56
C SER A 14 15.70 -22.79 59.52
N LEU A 15 15.39 -21.89 58.59
CA LEU A 15 14.51 -22.10 57.45
C LEU A 15 15.31 -21.85 56.17
N ASP A 16 15.26 -22.79 55.24
CA ASP A 16 15.76 -22.63 53.87
C ASP A 16 14.57 -22.46 52.92
N ILE A 17 14.64 -21.43 52.08
CA ILE A 17 13.60 -21.13 51.08
C ILE A 17 14.21 -21.29 49.69
N SER A 18 13.57 -22.11 48.87
CA SER A 18 13.89 -22.28 47.46
C SER A 18 12.69 -21.95 46.58
N CYS A 19 12.94 -21.53 45.35
CA CYS A 19 11.88 -21.32 44.36
C CYS A 19 11.45 -22.64 43.72
N GLU A 20 10.26 -22.67 43.13
CA GLU A 20 9.81 -23.78 42.30
C GLU A 20 10.66 -23.90 41.02
N GLU A 21 10.48 -25.00 40.29
CA GLU A 21 11.09 -25.15 38.97
C GLU A 21 10.69 -23.97 38.06
N ASP A 22 11.58 -23.59 37.14
CA ASP A 22 11.46 -22.42 36.25
C ASP A 22 11.41 -21.03 36.95
N HIS A 23 11.76 -20.95 38.24
CA HIS A 23 11.84 -19.69 38.98
C HIS A 23 13.24 -19.46 39.57
N THR A 24 13.67 -18.21 39.57
CA THR A 24 14.92 -17.77 40.19
C THR A 24 14.68 -16.84 41.36
N SER A 25 15.46 -17.00 42.42
CA SER A 25 15.38 -16.14 43.60
C SER A 25 16.06 -14.79 43.36
N SER A 26 15.54 -13.75 44.01
CA SER A 26 16.29 -12.51 44.23
C SER A 26 17.61 -12.78 44.98
N THR A 27 18.58 -11.88 44.87
CA THR A 27 19.98 -11.97 45.36
C THR A 27 20.16 -11.99 46.89
N LEU A 28 19.20 -12.54 47.63
CA LEU A 28 19.20 -12.65 49.08
C LEU A 28 19.79 -13.99 49.56
N PRO A 29 20.28 -14.06 50.82
CA PRO A 29 20.67 -15.33 51.42
C PRO A 29 19.46 -16.26 51.51
N ARG A 30 19.70 -17.54 51.20
CA ARG A 30 18.68 -18.61 51.22
C ARG A 30 18.32 -19.09 52.64
N ASN A 31 19.16 -18.79 53.62
CA ASN A 31 19.01 -19.24 54.99
C ASN A 31 18.47 -18.11 55.86
N PHE A 32 17.42 -18.42 56.61
CA PHE A 32 16.76 -17.54 57.55
C PHE A 32 16.81 -18.18 58.93
N ASP A 33 17.14 -17.41 59.96
CA ASP A 33 17.19 -17.91 61.33
C ASP A 33 16.15 -17.21 62.21
N CYS A 34 15.39 -17.98 62.98
CA CYS A 34 14.45 -17.47 63.95
C CYS A 34 15.22 -17.00 65.19
N GLN A 35 15.32 -15.69 65.38
CA GLN A 35 16.12 -15.12 66.47
C GLN A 35 15.45 -15.23 67.84
N TYR A 36 16.17 -14.82 68.89
CA TYR A 36 15.71 -14.87 70.29
C TYR A 36 14.44 -14.05 70.57
N ASN A 37 14.15 -13.07 69.72
CA ASN A 37 12.99 -12.19 69.80
C ASN A 37 11.81 -12.67 68.92
N GLU A 38 11.86 -13.91 68.42
CA GLU A 38 10.81 -14.52 67.57
C GLU A 38 10.62 -13.77 66.24
N ILE A 39 11.68 -13.10 65.78
CA ILE A 39 11.74 -12.42 64.48
C ILE A 39 12.75 -13.16 63.62
N TRP A 40 12.37 -13.44 62.37
CA TRP A 40 13.27 -14.00 61.39
C TRP A 40 14.30 -12.97 60.94
N TYR A 41 15.56 -13.40 60.83
CA TYR A 41 16.61 -12.60 60.24
C TYR A 41 17.40 -13.42 59.22
N PRO A 42 17.50 -12.96 57.96
CA PRO A 42 16.77 -11.83 57.36
C PRO A 42 15.24 -12.04 57.36
N ASP A 43 14.45 -11.03 56.99
CA ASP A 43 12.99 -11.18 56.86
C ASP A 43 12.66 -12.04 55.61
N PRO A 44 12.03 -13.22 55.77
CA PRO A 44 11.67 -14.12 54.68
C PRO A 44 10.70 -13.50 53.68
N SER A 45 9.93 -12.48 54.09
CA SER A 45 8.96 -11.78 53.22
C SER A 45 9.65 -11.05 52.07
N ASN A 46 10.95 -10.77 52.18
CA ASN A 46 11.73 -10.16 51.11
C ASN A 46 12.26 -11.19 50.09
N TYR A 47 12.12 -12.50 50.36
CA TYR A 47 12.54 -13.53 49.44
C TYR A 47 11.55 -13.69 48.29
N LEU A 48 11.86 -13.03 47.17
CA LEU A 48 11.03 -13.06 45.97
C LEU A 48 11.54 -14.12 44.98
N CYS A 49 10.61 -14.89 44.42
CA CYS A 49 10.83 -15.81 43.31
C CYS A 49 10.25 -15.21 42.03
N PHE A 50 11.08 -15.13 41.00
CA PHE A 50 10.70 -14.60 39.70
C PHE A 50 10.76 -15.68 38.64
N ALA A 51 9.76 -15.72 37.76
CA ALA A 51 9.74 -16.66 36.65
C ALA A 51 10.89 -16.40 35.66
N GLN A 52 11.47 -17.48 35.14
CA GLN A 52 12.45 -17.45 34.06
C GLN A 52 11.75 -17.26 32.71
N CYS A 53 12.45 -16.65 31.76
CA CYS A 53 11.97 -16.49 30.40
C CYS A 53 12.46 -17.66 29.54
N ASP A 54 11.52 -18.40 28.95
CA ASP A 54 11.77 -19.54 28.07
C ASP A 54 11.50 -19.13 26.61
N THR A 55 12.56 -18.99 25.82
CA THR A 55 12.45 -18.52 24.43
C THR A 55 11.70 -19.50 23.54
N THR A 56 11.70 -20.80 23.87
CA THR A 56 10.99 -21.82 23.07
C THR A 56 9.47 -21.67 23.12
N LYS A 57 8.97 -20.98 24.15
CA LYS A 57 7.53 -20.70 24.34
C LYS A 57 7.15 -19.29 23.91
N LEU A 58 8.11 -18.37 23.94
CA LEU A 58 7.88 -16.93 23.76
C LEU A 58 8.22 -16.43 22.35
N LEU A 59 9.15 -17.10 21.67
CA LEU A 59 9.71 -16.70 20.38
C LEU A 59 9.54 -17.80 19.34
N ASP A 60 9.65 -17.39 18.08
CA ASP A 60 9.63 -18.31 16.94
C ASP A 60 10.94 -19.11 16.86
N ASN A 61 10.90 -20.31 16.28
CA ASN A 61 12.02 -21.28 16.31
C ASN A 61 13.28 -20.81 15.58
N ASP A 62 13.13 -19.83 14.69
CA ASP A 62 14.16 -19.20 13.89
C ASP A 62 14.82 -18.00 14.59
N VAL A 63 14.29 -17.58 15.75
CA VAL A 63 14.89 -16.54 16.60
C VAL A 63 15.85 -17.18 17.60
N ILE A 64 17.13 -16.83 17.48
CA ILE A 64 18.21 -17.23 18.39
C ILE A 64 18.37 -16.15 19.46
N ALA A 65 18.43 -16.56 20.73
CA ALA A 65 18.74 -15.69 21.86
C ALA A 65 20.10 -16.04 22.48
N GLU A 66 20.92 -15.03 22.73
CA GLU A 66 22.28 -15.17 23.28
C GLU A 66 22.51 -14.24 24.46
N LYS A 67 23.44 -14.58 25.35
CA LYS A 67 23.85 -13.66 26.43
C LYS A 67 24.87 -12.63 25.91
N PRO A 68 24.78 -11.34 26.31
CA PRO A 68 25.65 -10.27 25.81
C PRO A 68 27.17 -10.48 25.97
N ASN A 69 27.60 -11.37 26.86
CA ASN A 69 29.01 -11.57 27.22
C ASN A 69 29.64 -12.84 26.59
N ASN A 70 29.28 -13.17 25.35
CA ASN A 70 29.72 -14.40 24.64
C ASN A 70 29.28 -15.72 25.32
N GLY A 71 28.16 -15.69 26.02
CA GLY A 71 27.46 -16.94 26.34
C GLY A 71 26.72 -17.34 25.08
N GLY A 72 27.09 -18.47 24.48
CA GLY A 72 26.43 -18.97 23.26
C GLY A 72 24.92 -19.13 23.40
N PRO A 73 24.24 -19.65 22.35
CA PRO A 73 22.78 -19.73 22.32
C PRO A 73 22.18 -20.34 23.59
N GLN A 74 21.21 -19.65 24.18
CA GLN A 74 20.47 -20.10 25.36
C GLN A 74 18.98 -19.99 25.09
N THR A 75 18.22 -20.90 25.71
CA THR A 75 16.76 -20.91 25.62
C THR A 75 16.08 -20.46 26.90
N VAL A 76 16.80 -20.42 28.02
CA VAL A 76 16.27 -20.05 29.34
C VAL A 76 17.09 -18.92 29.94
N PHE A 77 16.42 -17.84 30.34
CA PHE A 77 17.02 -16.64 30.91
C PHE A 77 16.42 -16.35 32.28
N ASN A 78 17.28 -16.06 33.26
CA ASN A 78 16.83 -15.71 34.60
C ASN A 78 16.25 -14.30 34.63
N HIS A 79 15.43 -14.00 35.64
CA HIS A 79 14.98 -12.63 35.84
C HIS A 79 16.16 -11.66 35.99
N GLY A 80 16.14 -10.57 35.24
CA GLY A 80 17.21 -9.58 35.16
C GLY A 80 18.31 -9.92 34.14
N ASP A 81 18.35 -11.13 33.59
CA ASP A 81 19.23 -11.43 32.46
C ASP A 81 18.78 -10.64 31.23
N SER A 82 19.76 -10.13 30.46
CA SER A 82 19.51 -9.55 29.15
C SER A 82 19.86 -10.55 28.06
N ALA A 83 19.04 -10.61 27.03
CA ALA A 83 19.22 -11.43 25.85
C ALA A 83 19.45 -10.54 24.63
N ILE A 84 20.31 -11.00 23.71
CA ILE A 84 20.46 -10.46 22.36
C ILE A 84 19.79 -11.44 21.40
N PHE A 85 18.91 -10.94 20.55
CA PHE A 85 18.15 -11.73 19.59
C PHE A 85 18.72 -11.56 18.18
N ASN A 86 18.82 -12.66 17.45
CA ASN A 86 19.27 -12.72 16.06
C ASN A 86 18.47 -13.80 15.31
N CYS A 87 18.53 -13.78 13.98
CA CYS A 87 17.92 -14.83 13.17
C CYS A 87 18.87 -15.98 12.89
N GLN A 88 18.31 -17.18 12.85
CA GLN A 88 18.99 -18.35 12.32
C GLN A 88 19.05 -18.28 10.79
N GLY A 89 20.25 -18.47 10.21
CA GLY A 89 20.41 -18.54 8.76
C GLY A 89 20.45 -17.18 8.05
N GLY A 90 19.75 -17.07 6.91
CA GLY A 90 19.77 -15.90 6.02
C GLY A 90 18.56 -14.97 6.14
N SER A 91 17.67 -15.22 7.10
CA SER A 91 16.43 -14.47 7.31
C SER A 91 16.69 -13.07 7.87
N ARG A 92 15.79 -12.13 7.59
CA ARG A 92 15.92 -10.72 7.97
C ARG A 92 15.37 -10.51 9.37
N PHE A 93 16.20 -10.02 10.28
CA PHE A 93 15.77 -9.66 11.63
C PHE A 93 14.90 -8.39 11.64
N THR A 94 13.79 -8.42 12.37
CA THR A 94 12.92 -7.27 12.66
C THR A 94 12.55 -7.23 14.15
N GLY A 95 12.18 -6.05 14.64
CA GLY A 95 11.87 -5.81 16.06
C GLY A 95 13.10 -5.42 16.90
N GLN A 96 12.99 -5.57 18.21
CA GLN A 96 14.02 -5.16 19.15
C GLN A 96 15.06 -6.28 19.34
N ASN A 97 16.33 -5.97 19.05
CA ASN A 97 17.42 -6.94 19.11
C ASN A 97 17.95 -7.24 20.51
N THR A 98 17.47 -6.54 21.55
CA THR A 98 17.90 -6.76 22.94
C THR A 98 16.73 -6.53 23.90
N ALA A 99 16.54 -7.43 24.85
CA ALA A 99 15.52 -7.28 25.89
C ALA A 99 15.96 -7.93 27.21
N THR A 100 15.38 -7.47 28.31
CA THR A 100 15.63 -8.02 29.65
C THR A 100 14.48 -8.94 30.07
N CYS A 101 14.80 -10.07 30.68
CA CYS A 101 13.80 -10.97 31.24
C CYS A 101 13.19 -10.39 32.53
N VAL A 102 11.90 -10.07 32.50
CA VAL A 102 11.12 -9.51 33.60
C VAL A 102 10.00 -10.49 33.98
N ASN A 103 10.23 -11.24 35.06
CA ASN A 103 9.26 -12.17 35.65
C ASN A 103 8.51 -13.06 34.62
N GLY A 104 9.25 -13.82 33.82
CA GLY A 104 8.70 -14.77 32.86
C GLY A 104 8.42 -14.22 31.45
N SER A 105 8.56 -12.91 31.23
CA SER A 105 8.44 -12.30 29.90
C SER A 105 9.63 -11.41 29.59
N PHE A 106 10.00 -11.30 28.32
CA PHE A 106 10.98 -10.29 27.89
C PHE A 106 10.32 -8.92 27.77
N ASP A 107 11.04 -7.89 28.20
CA ASP A 107 10.64 -6.48 28.12
C ASP A 107 11.14 -5.87 26.80
N PHE A 108 10.41 -6.16 25.72
CA PHE A 108 10.62 -5.52 24.42
C PHE A 108 9.40 -4.67 24.05
N ASP A 109 9.63 -3.52 23.41
CA ASP A 109 8.57 -2.71 22.82
C ASP A 109 8.05 -3.32 21.52
N THR A 110 8.95 -3.99 20.79
CA THR A 110 8.67 -4.66 19.51
C THR A 110 9.24 -6.07 19.55
N LYS A 111 8.36 -7.07 19.42
CA LYS A 111 8.74 -8.49 19.47
C LYS A 111 9.80 -8.79 18.39
N PRO A 112 10.88 -9.53 18.72
CA PRO A 112 11.85 -9.95 17.72
C PRO A 112 11.24 -11.03 16.84
N GLU A 113 11.34 -10.83 15.53
CA GLU A 113 10.82 -11.73 14.49
C GLU A 113 11.86 -11.87 13.38
N CYS A 114 11.79 -12.99 12.68
CA CYS A 114 12.67 -13.32 11.57
C CYS A 114 11.83 -13.51 10.32
N LEU A 115 12.13 -12.71 9.29
CA LEU A 115 11.37 -12.72 8.04
C LEU A 115 12.15 -13.51 7.00
N ASP A 116 11.54 -14.58 6.51
CA ASP A 116 12.19 -15.48 5.57
C ASP A 116 12.39 -14.84 4.18
N PRO A 117 13.49 -15.18 3.48
CA PRO A 117 13.70 -14.70 2.13
C PRO A 117 12.85 -15.48 1.12
N CYS A 118 12.26 -14.79 0.14
CA CYS A 118 11.40 -15.40 -0.86
C CYS A 118 12.22 -16.08 -1.97
N PRO A 119 11.99 -17.37 -2.26
CA PRO A 119 12.66 -18.05 -3.34
C PRO A 119 12.08 -17.67 -4.71
N ILE A 120 12.95 -17.52 -5.69
CA ILE A 120 12.61 -17.52 -7.12
C ILE A 120 13.35 -18.67 -7.77
N SER A 121 12.62 -19.72 -8.17
CA SER A 121 13.19 -20.79 -8.98
C SER A 121 13.15 -20.40 -10.46
N GLN A 122 14.20 -20.70 -11.23
CA GLN A 122 14.14 -20.57 -12.69
C GLN A 122 13.05 -21.46 -13.34
N GLN A 123 12.50 -22.44 -12.62
CA GLN A 123 11.38 -23.27 -13.07
C GLN A 123 10.02 -22.56 -12.95
N ASN A 124 9.88 -21.60 -12.02
CA ASN A 124 8.67 -20.78 -11.87
C ASN A 124 8.60 -19.65 -12.92
N LEU A 125 9.72 -19.34 -13.58
CA LEU A 125 9.72 -18.60 -14.83
C LEU A 125 9.31 -19.54 -15.96
N ASP A 126 8.02 -19.61 -16.25
CA ASP A 126 7.58 -20.20 -17.51
C ASP A 126 8.16 -19.39 -18.70
N LYS A 127 8.21 -19.97 -19.90
CA LYS A 127 8.84 -19.36 -21.09
C LYS A 127 8.31 -17.97 -21.45
N ASP A 128 7.11 -17.63 -20.97
CA ASP A 128 6.39 -16.39 -21.25
C ASP A 128 6.44 -15.35 -20.12
N LEU A 129 6.86 -15.70 -18.90
CA LEU A 129 6.92 -14.78 -17.77
C LEU A 129 8.36 -14.32 -17.53
N SER A 130 8.61 -13.02 -17.63
CA SER A 130 9.87 -12.38 -17.25
C SER A 130 9.67 -11.42 -16.08
N TYR A 131 10.71 -11.22 -15.28
CA TYR A 131 10.71 -10.20 -14.23
C TYR A 131 11.95 -9.32 -14.34
N SER A 132 11.84 -8.06 -13.95
CA SER A 132 12.97 -7.14 -13.83
C SER A 132 13.24 -6.83 -12.37
N ILE A 133 14.52 -6.87 -12.00
CA ILE A 133 14.99 -6.64 -10.64
C ILE A 133 15.49 -5.20 -10.54
N VAL A 134 15.26 -4.58 -9.37
CA VAL A 134 15.80 -3.25 -9.04
C VAL A 134 17.11 -3.35 -8.23
N GLU A 135 17.41 -4.47 -7.57
CA GLU A 135 18.63 -4.68 -6.75
C GLU A 135 19.20 -6.12 -6.81
N ASP A 136 20.51 -6.28 -6.61
CA ASP A 136 21.23 -7.57 -6.81
C ASP A 136 20.77 -8.70 -5.84
N PRO A 137 20.64 -9.96 -6.32
CA PRO A 137 20.22 -11.10 -5.49
C PRO A 137 21.33 -11.63 -4.56
N VAL A 138 20.93 -12.28 -3.46
CA VAL A 138 21.83 -13.07 -2.61
C VAL A 138 22.09 -14.42 -3.30
N ILE A 139 23.26 -14.57 -3.93
CA ILE A 139 23.55 -15.72 -4.78
C ILE A 139 23.93 -16.93 -3.92
N ASN A 140 23.14 -18.01 -3.99
CA ASN A 140 23.56 -19.35 -3.58
C ASN A 140 23.86 -20.18 -4.83
N GLU A 141 24.75 -21.18 -4.73
CA GLU A 141 25.26 -22.02 -5.85
C GLU A 141 24.18 -22.89 -6.54
N THR A 142 22.92 -22.76 -6.13
CA THR A 142 21.75 -23.41 -6.73
C THR A 142 21.03 -22.43 -7.66
N GLN A 143 20.42 -22.92 -8.74
CA GLN A 143 19.63 -22.12 -9.72
C GLN A 143 18.41 -21.35 -9.14
N THR A 144 18.27 -21.31 -7.81
CA THR A 144 17.23 -20.60 -7.06
C THR A 144 17.83 -19.33 -6.46
N LEU A 145 17.25 -18.18 -6.79
CA LEU A 145 17.64 -16.88 -6.23
C LEU A 145 16.75 -16.59 -5.01
N TYR A 146 17.33 -15.97 -3.98
CA TYR A 146 16.61 -15.58 -2.76
C TYR A 146 16.55 -14.06 -2.64
N TYR A 147 15.36 -13.52 -2.42
CA TYR A 147 15.11 -12.10 -2.23
C TYR A 147 14.73 -11.82 -0.78
N ARG A 148 15.22 -10.69 -0.25
CA ARG A 148 14.89 -10.27 1.11
C ARG A 148 13.42 -9.84 1.20
N ASP A 149 12.86 -10.02 2.38
CA ASP A 149 11.56 -9.43 2.74
C ASP A 149 11.51 -7.93 2.45
N GLY A 150 10.38 -7.48 1.90
CA GLY A 150 10.10 -6.11 1.47
C GLY A 150 10.61 -5.77 0.07
N VAL A 151 11.38 -6.66 -0.57
CA VAL A 151 11.79 -6.46 -1.97
C VAL A 151 10.58 -6.61 -2.89
N SER A 152 10.42 -5.65 -3.79
CA SER A 152 9.45 -5.70 -4.85
C SER A 152 10.09 -6.10 -6.16
N ILE A 153 9.47 -7.04 -6.86
CA ILE A 153 9.79 -7.37 -8.25
C ILE A 153 8.64 -6.99 -9.17
N MET A 154 8.96 -6.64 -10.40
CA MET A 154 7.96 -6.37 -11.44
C MET A 154 7.90 -7.53 -12.42
N PHE A 155 6.69 -8.03 -12.65
CA PHE A 155 6.41 -9.07 -13.62
C PHE A 155 6.03 -8.48 -14.97
N SER A 156 6.41 -9.19 -16.03
CA SER A 156 6.16 -8.84 -17.42
C SER A 156 5.94 -10.11 -18.23
N CYS A 157 5.04 -10.07 -19.20
CA CYS A 157 4.76 -11.21 -20.07
C CYS A 157 5.31 -10.97 -21.47
N ARG A 158 5.70 -12.05 -22.15
CA ARG A 158 6.04 -12.06 -23.56
C ARG A 158 4.77 -11.99 -24.43
N ASP A 159 4.94 -11.61 -25.70
CA ASP A 159 3.91 -11.71 -26.76
C ASP A 159 2.61 -10.91 -26.55
N GLY A 160 2.71 -9.76 -25.87
CA GLY A 160 1.57 -8.83 -25.72
C GLY A 160 0.50 -9.27 -24.72
N ASN A 161 0.78 -10.35 -23.96
CA ASN A 161 -0.02 -10.78 -22.82
C ASN A 161 0.22 -9.84 -21.62
N ILE A 162 -0.74 -9.80 -20.69
CA ILE A 162 -0.60 -9.07 -19.42
C ILE A 162 -0.60 -10.05 -18.25
N PRO A 163 0.26 -9.85 -17.24
CA PRO A 163 0.22 -10.68 -16.04
C PRO A 163 -1.05 -10.34 -15.23
N GLU A 164 -1.58 -11.33 -14.50
CA GLU A 164 -2.70 -11.14 -13.58
C GLU A 164 -2.43 -10.03 -12.55
N HIS A 165 -1.20 -10.01 -12.02
CA HIS A 165 -0.67 -8.93 -11.19
C HIS A 165 0.73 -8.54 -11.68
N CYS A 166 1.03 -7.23 -11.70
CA CYS A 166 2.27 -6.71 -12.27
C CYS A 166 3.43 -6.66 -11.27
N GLN A 167 3.16 -6.87 -9.99
CA GLN A 167 4.09 -6.64 -8.90
C GLN A 167 3.93 -7.73 -7.86
N GLY A 168 5.05 -8.35 -7.48
CA GLY A 168 5.16 -9.21 -6.31
C GLY A 168 5.99 -8.51 -5.26
N VAL A 169 5.50 -8.47 -4.02
CA VAL A 169 6.28 -8.04 -2.86
C VAL A 169 6.60 -9.27 -2.03
N CYS A 170 7.88 -9.44 -1.68
CA CYS A 170 8.31 -10.50 -0.80
C CYS A 170 7.85 -10.19 0.63
N HIS A 171 7.03 -11.06 1.19
CA HIS A 171 6.56 -11.03 2.55
C HIS A 171 6.76 -12.40 3.19
N ASP A 172 7.70 -12.47 4.14
CA ASP A 172 7.98 -13.66 4.97
C ASP A 172 8.01 -14.99 4.18
N GLY A 173 9.00 -15.13 3.30
CA GLY A 173 9.21 -16.33 2.49
C GLY A 173 8.22 -16.51 1.33
N SER A 174 7.16 -15.71 1.25
CA SER A 174 6.09 -15.81 0.25
C SER A 174 5.93 -14.53 -0.58
N TRP A 175 5.41 -14.66 -1.80
CA TRP A 175 5.12 -13.50 -2.65
C TRP A 175 3.65 -13.07 -2.49
N ASP A 176 3.42 -11.78 -2.26
CA ASP A 176 2.08 -11.16 -2.19
C ASP A 176 1.80 -10.31 -3.44
N PRO A 177 0.55 -10.31 -3.98
CA PRO A 177 -0.72 -10.82 -3.41
C PRO A 177 -0.98 -12.34 -3.62
N GLY A 178 0.02 -13.09 -4.05
CA GLY A 178 0.00 -14.53 -4.25
C GLY A 178 1.26 -14.97 -5.00
N ASP A 179 1.36 -16.28 -5.27
CA ASP A 179 2.45 -16.83 -6.10
C ASP A 179 2.56 -16.15 -7.48
N PHE A 180 3.58 -16.54 -8.24
CA PHE A 180 3.89 -16.01 -9.57
C PHE A 180 2.65 -15.89 -10.48
N PRO A 181 2.42 -14.73 -11.12
CA PRO A 181 1.22 -14.50 -11.92
C PRO A 181 1.25 -15.30 -13.21
N SER A 182 0.08 -15.70 -13.69
CA SER A 182 -0.08 -16.26 -15.04
C SER A 182 -0.21 -15.14 -16.08
N CYS A 183 0.30 -15.39 -17.29
CA CYS A 183 0.15 -14.48 -18.42
C CYS A 183 -1.21 -14.70 -19.10
N ILE A 184 -2.02 -13.64 -19.20
CA ILE A 184 -3.36 -13.67 -19.78
C ILE A 184 -3.32 -13.00 -21.15
N ALA A 185 -3.84 -13.69 -22.16
CA ALA A 185 -4.00 -13.13 -23.50
C ALA A 185 -5.08 -12.03 -23.50
N LEU A 186 -4.76 -10.90 -24.14
CA LEU A 186 -5.71 -9.83 -24.46
C LEU A 186 -6.66 -10.28 -25.59
N GLU A 187 -7.40 -11.37 -25.38
CA GLU A 187 -8.46 -11.76 -26.31
C GLU A 187 -9.68 -10.84 -26.12
N GLY A 188 -9.78 -9.84 -27.00
CA GLY A 188 -11.07 -9.54 -27.63
C GLY A 188 -12.07 -8.64 -26.90
N LYS A 189 -11.71 -7.82 -25.92
CA LYS A 189 -12.69 -6.90 -25.28
C LYS A 189 -13.01 -5.61 -26.08
N LEU A 190 -12.64 -5.55 -27.37
CA LEU A 190 -13.01 -4.44 -28.27
C LEU A 190 -14.08 -4.81 -29.31
N THR A 191 -14.59 -6.04 -29.32
CA THR A 191 -15.48 -6.52 -30.40
C THR A 191 -16.97 -6.44 -30.07
N THR A 192 -17.39 -6.47 -28.81
CA THR A 192 -18.83 -6.53 -28.49
C THR A 192 -19.57 -5.22 -28.79
N GLY A 193 -18.97 -4.05 -28.58
CA GLY A 193 -19.61 -2.77 -28.93
C GLY A 193 -19.64 -2.49 -30.44
N ALA A 194 -18.52 -2.73 -31.13
CA ALA A 194 -18.39 -2.46 -32.55
C ALA A 194 -19.20 -3.45 -33.42
N VAL A 195 -19.23 -4.74 -33.05
CA VAL A 195 -19.98 -5.76 -33.79
C VAL A 195 -21.48 -5.59 -33.62
N VAL A 196 -21.95 -5.18 -32.43
CA VAL A 196 -23.35 -4.83 -32.20
C VAL A 196 -23.74 -3.58 -32.98
N GLY A 197 -22.88 -2.55 -33.03
CA GLY A 197 -23.11 -1.35 -33.83
C GLY A 197 -23.21 -1.64 -35.34
N ILE A 198 -22.33 -2.50 -35.87
CA ILE A 198 -22.35 -2.92 -37.27
C ILE A 198 -23.60 -3.74 -37.56
N ALA A 199 -24.00 -4.66 -36.68
CA ALA A 199 -25.21 -5.46 -36.84
C ALA A 199 -26.51 -4.63 -36.84
N ILE A 200 -26.60 -3.61 -35.97
CA ILE A 200 -27.76 -2.71 -35.95
C ILE A 200 -27.82 -1.88 -37.24
N LEU A 201 -26.67 -1.39 -37.71
CA LEU A 201 -26.60 -0.61 -38.95
C LEU A 201 -26.99 -1.44 -40.19
N THR A 202 -26.59 -2.71 -40.27
CA THR A 202 -26.98 -3.61 -41.37
C THR A 202 -28.48 -3.92 -41.33
N ILE A 203 -29.07 -4.14 -40.15
CA ILE A 203 -30.51 -4.37 -40.01
C ILE A 203 -31.31 -3.14 -40.46
N LEU A 204 -30.89 -1.92 -40.09
CA LEU A 204 -31.56 -0.68 -40.50
C LEU A 204 -31.45 -0.45 -42.02
N LEU A 205 -30.33 -0.80 -42.64
CA LEU A 205 -30.15 -0.74 -44.10
C LEU A 205 -31.07 -1.73 -44.82
N VAL A 206 -31.18 -2.97 -44.33
CA VAL A 206 -32.08 -3.97 -44.93
C VAL A 206 -33.55 -3.55 -44.78
N ALA A 207 -33.95 -3.04 -43.61
CA ALA A 207 -35.31 -2.57 -43.37
C ALA A 207 -35.68 -1.39 -44.30
N SER A 208 -34.77 -0.44 -44.50
CA SER A 208 -35.00 0.68 -45.41
C SER A 208 -35.12 0.24 -46.88
N ILE A 209 -34.32 -0.73 -47.34
CA ILE A 209 -34.46 -1.32 -48.68
C ILE A 209 -35.82 -1.99 -48.85
N ILE A 210 -36.28 -2.78 -47.86
CA ILE A 210 -37.58 -3.46 -47.91
C ILE A 210 -38.73 -2.43 -48.00
N ILE A 211 -38.65 -1.35 -47.22
CA ILE A 211 -39.65 -0.27 -47.26
C ILE A 211 -39.67 0.38 -48.65
N ILE A 212 -38.51 0.67 -49.23
CA ILE A 212 -38.40 1.27 -50.57
C ILE A 212 -39.00 0.35 -51.64
N VAL A 213 -38.65 -0.95 -51.62
CA VAL A 213 -39.21 -1.94 -52.57
C VAL A 213 -40.72 -2.09 -52.40
N GLY A 214 -41.21 -2.11 -51.16
CA GLY A 214 -42.65 -2.14 -50.88
C GLY A 214 -43.38 -0.91 -51.43
N LEU A 215 -42.77 0.27 -51.30
CA LEU A 215 -43.30 1.53 -51.85
C LEU A 215 -43.33 1.49 -53.39
N LEU A 216 -42.29 0.93 -54.03
CA LEU A 216 -42.25 0.77 -55.49
C LEU A 216 -43.37 -0.16 -55.99
N ILE A 217 -43.59 -1.30 -55.33
CA ILE A 217 -44.67 -2.24 -55.67
C ILE A 217 -46.04 -1.59 -55.46
N PHE A 218 -46.21 -0.82 -54.38
CA PHE A 218 -47.44 -0.09 -54.11
C PHE A 218 -47.72 0.97 -55.18
N LEU A 219 -46.70 1.70 -55.62
CA LEU A 219 -46.82 2.70 -56.69
C LEU A 219 -47.10 2.07 -58.06
N GLU A 220 -46.55 0.89 -58.37
CA GLU A 220 -46.94 0.14 -59.56
C GLU A 220 -48.39 -0.32 -59.51
N ARG A 221 -48.87 -0.79 -58.35
CA ARG A 221 -50.29 -1.15 -58.17
C ARG A 221 -51.22 0.05 -58.21
N ALA A 222 -50.79 1.21 -57.72
CA ALA A 222 -51.53 2.47 -57.86
C ALA A 222 -51.65 2.88 -59.34
N ARG A 223 -50.55 2.77 -60.12
CA ARG A 223 -50.56 3.00 -61.58
C ARG A 223 -51.50 2.05 -62.33
N SER A 224 -51.70 0.83 -61.84
CA SER A 224 -52.63 -0.13 -62.46
C SER A 224 -54.10 0.21 -62.22
N LYS A 225 -54.45 1.00 -61.19
CA LYS A 225 -55.85 1.35 -60.88
C LYS A 225 -56.39 2.52 -61.69
N ASP A 226 -55.53 3.34 -62.30
CA ASP A 226 -55.92 4.47 -63.15
C ASP A 226 -56.08 4.07 -64.65
N ALA A 227 -55.93 2.78 -64.99
CA ALA A 227 -56.01 2.30 -66.38
C ALA A 227 -57.42 1.86 -66.83
N ASP A 228 -58.39 1.74 -65.91
CA ASP A 228 -59.77 1.34 -66.24
C ASP A 228 -60.74 2.51 -65.99
N THR A 229 -60.82 3.46 -66.93
CA THR A 229 -62.02 4.29 -67.11
C THR A 229 -62.24 4.54 -68.60
N GLU A 230 -63.44 4.19 -69.02
CA GLU A 230 -63.94 3.91 -70.37
C GLU A 230 -64.26 5.18 -71.22
N PRO A 231 -64.76 5.07 -72.47
CA PRO A 231 -64.20 5.71 -73.66
C PRO A 231 -64.87 7.04 -74.06
N PHE A 232 -64.11 7.98 -74.62
CA PHE A 232 -64.68 9.10 -75.36
C PHE A 232 -65.04 8.70 -76.80
N SER A 233 -66.32 8.86 -77.12
CA SER A 233 -66.99 8.64 -78.40
C SER A 233 -66.75 9.82 -79.36
N TYR A 234 -66.29 9.53 -80.58
CA TYR A 234 -66.37 10.47 -81.71
C TYR A 234 -66.65 9.70 -83.01
N LYS A 235 -67.72 10.11 -83.70
CA LYS A 235 -68.10 9.66 -85.05
C LYS A 235 -67.27 10.45 -86.08
N PHE A 236 -66.56 9.75 -86.95
CA PHE A 236 -65.84 10.34 -88.10
C PHE A 236 -66.77 10.56 -89.29
N ASN A 237 -66.52 11.63 -90.07
CA ASN A 237 -66.96 11.73 -91.47
C ASN A 237 -65.72 11.61 -92.39
N LYS A 238 -65.90 10.94 -93.53
CA LYS A 238 -64.89 10.78 -94.57
C LYS A 238 -64.67 12.13 -95.25
N ASN A 239 -63.56 12.79 -94.97
CA ASN A 239 -62.80 13.63 -95.92
C ASN A 239 -61.58 14.32 -95.29
N GLY A 240 -61.29 14.18 -94.00
CA GLY A 240 -60.04 14.75 -93.46
C GLY A 240 -59.92 16.26 -93.68
N SER A 241 -61.04 16.95 -93.80
CA SER A 241 -61.16 18.40 -93.69
C SER A 241 -62.39 18.71 -92.85
N VAL A 242 -62.20 19.53 -91.84
CA VAL A 242 -63.25 20.08 -90.99
C VAL A 242 -63.89 21.21 -91.78
N GLU A 243 -65.12 21.03 -92.26
CA GLU A 243 -65.95 22.17 -92.65
C GLU A 243 -67.40 21.96 -92.19
N HIS A 244 -67.84 22.92 -91.39
CA HIS A 244 -69.23 23.20 -91.12
C HIS A 244 -69.87 23.74 -92.42
N VAL A 245 -70.95 23.10 -92.90
CA VAL A 245 -72.25 23.70 -93.32
C VAL A 245 -73.00 22.79 -94.31
N MET A 246 -74.32 22.94 -94.26
CA MET A 246 -75.41 22.05 -94.65
C MET A 246 -75.52 21.60 -96.12
N ASN A 247 -75.95 20.34 -96.26
CA ASN A 247 -77.01 19.80 -97.13
C ASN A 247 -77.00 20.10 -98.65
N ASN A 248 -76.70 19.09 -99.47
CA ASN A 248 -77.68 18.50 -100.40
C ASN A 248 -77.09 17.33 -101.25
N ASN A 249 -77.78 16.18 -101.15
CA ASN A 249 -78.09 15.16 -102.16
C ASN A 249 -77.05 14.70 -103.21
N GLY A 250 -76.75 13.40 -103.20
CA GLY A 250 -76.47 12.64 -104.44
C GLY A 250 -75.56 11.40 -104.31
N HIS A 251 -76.19 10.22 -104.26
CA HIS A 251 -75.73 8.91 -104.74
C HIS A 251 -74.40 8.25 -104.25
N ASN A 252 -74.59 7.19 -103.45
CA ASN A 252 -74.05 5.81 -103.56
C ASN A 252 -72.54 5.47 -103.42
N ASN A 253 -72.32 4.56 -102.44
CA ASN A 253 -71.44 3.38 -102.42
C ASN A 253 -70.18 3.34 -101.52
N GLU A 254 -69.97 2.13 -100.99
CA GLU A 254 -69.29 1.70 -99.77
C GLU A 254 -67.75 1.52 -99.92
N ARG A 255 -66.99 1.76 -98.83
CA ARG A 255 -65.82 0.95 -98.40
C ARG A 255 -65.15 1.45 -97.11
N LEU A 256 -64.66 0.49 -96.34
CA LEU A 256 -64.10 0.51 -94.99
C LEU A 256 -62.58 0.33 -95.05
N VAL A 257 -61.75 1.21 -94.44
CA VAL A 257 -60.39 0.89 -93.93
C VAL A 257 -60.00 1.90 -92.83
N THR A 258 -59.76 1.40 -91.62
CA THR A 258 -59.12 2.06 -90.47
C THR A 258 -57.60 1.95 -90.56
N LEU A 259 -56.83 2.97 -90.16
CA LEU A 259 -55.45 2.84 -89.63
C LEU A 259 -55.05 4.11 -88.86
N SER A 260 -54.64 3.91 -87.60
CA SER A 260 -54.09 4.89 -86.65
C SER A 260 -52.58 4.68 -86.48
N SER A 261 -51.79 5.76 -86.36
CA SER A 261 -50.38 5.76 -85.92
C SER A 261 -50.17 6.96 -84.97
N SER A 262 -50.02 6.80 -83.65
CA SER A 262 -48.88 6.31 -82.84
C SER A 262 -47.70 7.30 -82.76
N SER A 263 -47.71 8.19 -81.76
CA SER A 263 -46.55 8.97 -81.30
C SER A 263 -45.69 8.14 -80.32
N SER A 264 -44.36 8.15 -80.53
CA SER A 264 -43.35 7.26 -79.93
C SER A 264 -43.05 7.49 -78.42
N PRO A 265 -42.81 6.42 -77.61
CA PRO A 265 -42.58 6.47 -76.15
C PRO A 265 -41.09 6.44 -75.74
N HIS A 266 -40.16 6.79 -76.63
CA HIS A 266 -38.71 6.61 -76.38
C HIS A 266 -38.04 7.75 -75.56
N SER A 267 -38.61 8.96 -75.54
CA SER A 267 -38.00 10.13 -74.89
C SER A 267 -38.18 10.14 -73.36
N SER A 268 -39.29 9.61 -72.83
CA SER A 268 -39.58 9.62 -71.39
C SER A 268 -38.78 8.59 -70.58
N ARG A 269 -38.40 7.46 -71.18
CA ARG A 269 -37.63 6.39 -70.51
C ARG A 269 -36.20 6.79 -70.18
N HIS A 270 -35.53 7.51 -71.09
CA HIS A 270 -34.18 8.05 -70.84
C HIS A 270 -34.21 9.13 -69.75
N LEU A 271 -35.24 9.98 -69.74
CA LEU A 271 -35.40 11.00 -68.71
C LEU A 271 -35.58 10.38 -67.32
N PHE A 272 -36.39 9.33 -67.19
CA PHE A 272 -36.56 8.61 -65.90
C PHE A 272 -35.29 7.92 -65.43
N PHE A 273 -34.51 7.30 -66.32
CA PHE A 273 -33.25 6.64 -65.97
C PHE A 273 -32.18 7.64 -65.49
N VAL A 274 -32.09 8.80 -66.15
CA VAL A 274 -31.19 9.88 -65.75
C VAL A 274 -31.61 10.47 -64.39
N ILE A 275 -32.92 10.67 -64.16
CA ILE A 275 -33.44 11.13 -62.87
C ILE A 275 -33.17 10.09 -61.77
N PHE A 276 -33.32 8.80 -62.05
CA PHE A 276 -33.03 7.74 -61.08
C PHE A 276 -31.54 7.71 -60.68
N ILE A 277 -30.62 7.76 -61.66
CA ILE A 277 -29.19 7.85 -61.38
C ILE A 277 -28.88 9.11 -60.56
N PHE A 278 -29.50 10.25 -60.89
CA PHE A 278 -29.34 11.51 -60.17
C PHE A 278 -29.79 11.40 -58.70
N PHE A 279 -30.91 10.73 -58.41
CA PHE A 279 -31.36 10.53 -57.03
C PHE A 279 -30.45 9.56 -56.26
N VAL A 280 -29.95 8.51 -56.90
CA VAL A 280 -29.02 7.55 -56.28
C VAL A 280 -27.68 8.23 -55.98
N THR A 281 -27.14 9.01 -56.91
CA THR A 281 -25.90 9.77 -56.69
C THR A 281 -26.10 10.84 -55.61
N LEU A 282 -27.23 11.55 -55.60
CA LEU A 282 -27.55 12.53 -54.56
C LEU A 282 -27.69 11.87 -53.18
N SER A 283 -28.33 10.70 -53.09
CA SER A 283 -28.44 9.95 -51.83
C SER A 283 -27.09 9.45 -51.33
N PHE A 284 -26.20 8.99 -52.22
CA PHE A 284 -24.85 8.57 -51.86
C PHE A 284 -23.99 9.74 -51.38
N VAL A 285 -24.06 10.88 -52.08
CA VAL A 285 -23.37 12.12 -51.69
C VAL A 285 -23.88 12.62 -50.34
N ASN A 286 -25.18 12.56 -50.10
CA ASN A 286 -25.77 12.93 -48.81
C ASN A 286 -25.31 11.99 -47.68
N LEU A 287 -25.28 10.68 -47.92
CA LEU A 287 -24.76 9.72 -46.94
C LEU A 287 -23.28 9.97 -46.62
N LEU A 288 -22.45 10.21 -47.64
CA LEU A 288 -21.04 10.54 -47.46
C LEU A 288 -20.85 11.86 -46.69
N PHE A 289 -21.72 12.85 -46.94
CA PHE A 289 -21.71 14.11 -46.21
C PHE A 289 -22.09 13.92 -44.73
N VAL A 290 -23.13 13.13 -44.43
CA VAL A 290 -23.54 12.84 -43.06
C VAL A 290 -22.47 12.05 -42.30
N THR A 291 -21.83 11.06 -42.93
CA THR A 291 -20.74 10.31 -42.30
C THR A 291 -19.52 11.18 -42.05
N LEU A 292 -19.17 12.06 -43.00
CA LEU A 292 -18.09 13.03 -42.83
C LEU A 292 -18.38 14.00 -41.67
N LEU A 293 -19.60 14.54 -41.59
CA LEU A 293 -20.02 15.41 -40.48
C LEU A 293 -19.95 14.71 -39.13
N PHE A 294 -20.33 13.42 -39.05
CA PHE A 294 -20.24 12.64 -37.82
C PHE A 294 -18.79 12.41 -37.39
N VAL A 295 -17.90 12.03 -38.32
CA VAL A 295 -16.47 11.84 -38.03
C VAL A 295 -15.82 13.16 -37.58
N VAL A 296 -16.14 14.26 -38.26
CA VAL A 296 -15.66 15.60 -37.87
C VAL A 296 -16.18 15.98 -36.48
N SER A 297 -17.46 15.70 -36.18
CA SER A 297 -18.03 15.97 -34.86
C SER A 297 -17.35 15.16 -33.75
N LEU A 298 -17.08 13.87 -33.98
CA LEU A 298 -16.34 13.04 -33.02
C LEU A 298 -14.92 13.56 -32.80
N PHE A 299 -14.23 13.99 -33.85
CA PHE A 299 -12.91 14.60 -33.75
C PHE A 299 -12.91 15.89 -32.90
N PHE A 300 -13.92 16.75 -33.08
CA PHE A 300 -14.06 17.95 -32.24
C PHE A 300 -14.37 17.61 -30.79
N VAL A 301 -15.20 16.60 -30.54
CA VAL A 301 -15.52 16.14 -29.18
C VAL A 301 -14.28 15.56 -28.50
N THR A 302 -13.49 14.73 -29.18
CA THR A 302 -12.25 14.18 -28.60
C THR A 302 -11.20 15.27 -28.33
N LEU A 303 -11.05 16.25 -29.23
CA LEU A 303 -10.20 17.42 -28.98
C LEU A 303 -10.68 18.27 -27.80
N PHE A 304 -11.99 18.47 -27.65
CA PHE A 304 -12.56 19.22 -26.53
C PHE A 304 -12.28 18.54 -25.19
N PHE A 305 -12.50 17.23 -25.09
CA PHE A 305 -12.20 16.48 -23.87
C PHE A 305 -10.69 16.38 -23.59
N GLY A 306 -9.87 16.21 -24.63
CA GLY A 306 -8.41 16.25 -24.49
C GLY A 306 -7.90 17.62 -24.01
N SER A 307 -8.48 18.71 -24.51
CA SER A 307 -8.18 20.07 -24.06
C SER A 307 -8.61 20.29 -22.61
N LEU A 308 -9.80 19.82 -22.21
CA LEU A 308 -10.27 19.92 -20.82
C LEU A 308 -9.34 19.14 -19.87
N PHE A 309 -8.93 17.95 -20.24
CA PHE A 309 -7.96 17.14 -19.48
C PHE A 309 -6.60 17.83 -19.34
N PHE A 310 -6.10 18.46 -20.40
CA PHE A 310 -4.86 19.22 -20.34
C PHE A 310 -4.98 20.46 -19.43
N VAL A 311 -6.10 21.16 -19.51
CA VAL A 311 -6.39 22.32 -18.66
C VAL A 311 -6.47 21.90 -17.19
N THR A 312 -7.15 20.80 -16.86
CA THR A 312 -7.22 20.32 -15.48
C THR A 312 -5.84 19.90 -14.96
N LEU A 313 -5.05 19.17 -15.75
CA LEU A 313 -3.69 18.77 -15.36
C LEU A 313 -2.78 19.99 -15.14
N PHE A 314 -2.88 21.00 -16.01
CA PHE A 314 -2.12 22.25 -15.89
C PHE A 314 -2.42 23.01 -14.59
N PHE A 315 -3.64 22.96 -14.06
CA PHE A 315 -3.98 23.60 -12.80
C PHE A 315 -3.71 22.72 -11.57
N VAL A 316 -3.97 21.42 -11.64
CA VAL A 316 -3.84 20.50 -10.51
C VAL A 316 -2.38 20.23 -10.16
N PHE A 317 -1.52 20.06 -11.17
CA PHE A 317 -0.11 19.70 -10.96
C PHE A 317 0.71 20.78 -10.20
N PRO A 318 0.60 22.08 -10.52
CA PRO A 318 1.27 23.12 -9.75
C PRO A 318 0.73 23.26 -8.33
N ILE A 319 -0.59 23.13 -8.14
CA ILE A 319 -1.21 23.17 -6.80
C ILE A 319 -0.66 22.05 -5.94
N PHE A 320 -0.60 20.82 -6.48
CA PHE A 320 0.01 19.68 -5.79
C PHE A 320 1.46 19.94 -5.38
N PHE A 321 2.28 20.49 -6.30
CA PHE A 321 3.68 20.80 -6.01
C PHE A 321 3.83 21.89 -4.91
N VAL A 322 3.01 22.93 -4.95
CA VAL A 322 3.00 23.98 -3.92
C VAL A 322 2.59 23.41 -2.57
N THR A 323 1.57 22.56 -2.53
CA THR A 323 1.15 21.91 -1.27
C THR A 323 2.23 20.99 -0.71
N LEU A 324 2.90 20.20 -1.56
CA LEU A 324 3.99 19.33 -1.14
C LEU A 324 5.20 20.12 -0.62
N SER A 325 5.54 21.23 -1.28
CA SER A 325 6.59 22.15 -0.84
C SER A 325 6.28 22.76 0.52
N PHE A 326 5.03 23.16 0.77
CA PHE A 326 4.60 23.67 2.07
C PHE A 326 4.69 22.61 3.18
N VAL A 327 4.23 21.39 2.92
CA VAL A 327 4.32 20.27 3.88
C VAL A 327 5.79 19.97 4.22
N ASN A 328 6.66 19.92 3.20
CA ASN A 328 8.10 19.74 3.40
C ASN A 328 8.72 20.87 4.22
N LEU A 329 8.33 22.12 3.98
CA LEU A 329 8.80 23.27 4.75
C LEU A 329 8.38 23.16 6.22
N VAL A 330 7.11 22.84 6.49
CA VAL A 330 6.61 22.62 7.85
C VAL A 330 7.39 21.50 8.54
N PHE A 331 7.62 20.38 7.86
CA PHE A 331 8.38 19.26 8.40
C PHE A 331 9.82 19.65 8.77
N VAL A 332 10.53 20.36 7.88
CA VAL A 332 11.89 20.86 8.15
C VAL A 332 11.90 21.82 9.34
N THR A 333 10.91 22.72 9.43
CA THR A 333 10.81 23.64 10.58
C THR A 333 10.55 22.88 11.89
N LEU A 334 9.69 21.87 11.90
CA LEU A 334 9.42 21.05 13.08
C LEU A 334 10.68 20.29 13.52
N LEU A 335 11.40 19.67 12.58
CA LEU A 335 12.68 19.03 12.89
C LEU A 335 13.68 20.00 13.50
N PHE A 336 13.80 21.22 12.96
CA PHE A 336 14.68 22.25 13.52
C PHE A 336 14.29 22.63 14.96
N PHE A 337 13.00 22.83 15.24
CA PHE A 337 12.52 23.12 16.60
C PHE A 337 12.79 21.97 17.57
N VAL A 338 12.57 20.73 17.14
CA VAL A 338 12.86 19.53 17.93
C VAL A 338 14.36 19.44 18.24
N SER A 339 15.23 19.64 17.24
CA SER A 339 16.68 19.67 17.46
C SER A 339 17.09 20.77 18.44
N LEU A 340 16.54 21.97 18.33
CA LEU A 340 16.83 23.09 19.22
C LEU A 340 16.36 22.81 20.66
N PHE A 341 15.21 22.15 20.83
CA PHE A 341 14.73 21.69 22.13
C PHE A 341 15.71 20.71 22.78
N PHE A 342 16.17 19.69 22.04
CA PHE A 342 17.13 18.72 22.57
C PHE A 342 18.48 19.33 22.94
N VAL A 343 18.98 20.30 22.14
CA VAL A 343 20.23 21.00 22.46
C VAL A 343 20.09 21.82 23.74
N ASN A 344 19.00 22.56 23.91
CA ASN A 344 18.75 23.32 25.13
C ASN A 344 18.59 22.40 26.34
N LEU A 345 17.83 21.31 26.22
CA LEU A 345 17.65 20.33 27.29
C LEU A 345 18.98 19.70 27.70
N PHE A 346 19.83 19.34 26.74
CA PHE A 346 21.16 18.82 27.02
C PHE A 346 22.03 19.83 27.77
N PHE A 347 21.98 21.11 27.36
CA PHE A 347 22.74 22.18 28.02
C PHE A 347 22.25 22.43 29.45
N ASP A 348 20.94 22.42 29.70
CA ASP A 348 20.36 22.57 31.04
C ASP A 348 20.75 21.41 31.96
N ILE A 349 20.67 20.17 31.46
CA ILE A 349 21.12 18.98 32.19
C ILE A 349 22.61 19.08 32.50
N PHE A 350 23.43 19.50 31.54
CA PHE A 350 24.87 19.65 31.74
C PHE A 350 25.18 20.71 32.82
N ILE A 351 24.54 21.88 32.78
CA ILE A 351 24.68 22.92 33.81
C ILE A 351 24.26 22.39 35.18
N PHE A 352 23.17 21.63 35.26
CA PHE A 352 22.71 21.03 36.50
C PHE A 352 23.77 20.09 37.09
N PHE A 353 24.35 19.19 36.29
CA PHE A 353 25.40 18.28 36.75
C PHE A 353 26.66 19.02 37.21
N ILE A 354 27.10 20.03 36.48
CA ILE A 354 28.23 20.87 36.87
C ILE A 354 27.96 21.56 38.20
N THR A 355 26.78 22.18 38.35
CA THR A 355 26.38 22.86 39.59
C THR A 355 26.30 21.90 40.77
N PHE A 356 25.72 20.72 40.57
CA PHE A 356 25.63 19.67 41.58
C PHE A 356 27.01 19.15 42.00
N SER A 357 27.92 18.96 41.04
CA SER A 357 29.29 18.54 41.27
C SER A 357 30.06 19.58 42.11
N PHE A 358 29.98 20.86 41.73
CA PHE A 358 30.60 21.94 42.50
C PHE A 358 30.03 22.07 43.91
N SER A 359 28.71 21.96 44.07
CA SER A 359 28.06 21.99 45.40
C SER A 359 28.51 20.82 46.27
N SER A 360 28.62 19.62 45.70
CA SER A 360 29.08 18.43 46.41
C SER A 360 30.56 18.55 46.81
N LEU A 361 31.40 19.09 45.93
CA LEU A 361 32.81 19.36 46.23
C LEU A 361 32.95 20.40 47.35
N LEU A 362 32.20 21.49 47.29
CA LEU A 362 32.19 22.52 48.33
C LEU A 362 31.77 21.91 49.68
N PHE A 363 30.72 21.09 49.69
CA PHE A 363 30.27 20.39 50.90
C PHE A 363 31.38 19.50 51.47
N PHE A 364 32.04 18.69 50.65
CA PHE A 364 33.15 17.84 51.09
C PHE A 364 34.31 18.65 51.66
N VAL A 365 34.71 19.75 51.02
CA VAL A 365 35.77 20.66 51.49
C VAL A 365 35.39 21.27 52.84
N THR A 366 34.13 21.70 53.02
CA THR A 366 33.66 22.26 54.31
C THR A 366 33.63 21.21 55.41
N LEU A 367 33.23 19.98 55.11
CA LEU A 367 33.21 18.89 56.08
C LEU A 367 34.63 18.51 56.51
N PHE A 368 35.55 18.43 55.55
CA PHE A 368 36.96 18.18 55.82
C PHE A 368 37.59 19.28 56.67
N SER A 369 37.32 20.56 56.38
CA SER A 369 37.87 21.68 57.15
C SER A 369 37.33 21.74 58.58
N VAL A 370 36.04 21.46 58.80
CA VAL A 370 35.44 21.35 60.14
C VAL A 370 36.06 20.20 60.92
N SER A 371 36.24 19.04 60.29
CA SER A 371 36.89 17.88 60.90
C SER A 371 38.34 18.18 61.31
N LEU A 372 39.11 18.82 60.43
CA LEU A 372 40.48 19.22 60.71
C LEU A 372 40.58 20.22 61.87
N PHE A 373 39.68 21.21 61.92
CA PHE A 373 39.61 22.17 63.01
C PHE A 373 39.28 21.48 64.35
N SER A 374 38.33 20.54 64.35
CA SER A 374 37.98 19.75 65.52
C SER A 374 39.16 18.90 66.02
N PHE A 375 39.90 18.26 65.12
CA PHE A 375 41.08 17.46 65.47
C PHE A 375 42.20 18.35 66.04
N ALA A 376 42.47 19.49 65.43
CA ALA A 376 43.46 20.45 65.92
C ALA A 376 43.10 20.99 67.31
N SER A 377 41.81 21.30 67.55
CA SER A 377 41.31 21.72 68.86
C SER A 377 41.51 20.63 69.91
N LEU A 378 41.15 19.38 69.61
CA LEU A 378 41.35 18.24 70.51
C LEU A 378 42.84 18.05 70.85
N PHE A 379 43.71 18.12 69.84
CA PHE A 379 45.17 18.02 70.03
C PHE A 379 45.74 19.15 70.90
N CYS A 380 45.25 20.39 70.74
CA CYS A 380 45.64 21.50 71.61
C CYS A 380 45.19 21.28 73.07
N VAL A 381 43.98 20.78 73.28
CA VAL A 381 43.46 20.48 74.64
C VAL A 381 44.27 19.36 75.29
N THR A 382 44.59 18.28 74.58
CA THR A 382 45.40 17.19 75.13
C THR A 382 46.81 17.65 75.47
N LEU A 383 47.46 18.43 74.59
CA LEU A 383 48.77 19.00 74.88
C LEU A 383 48.74 19.89 76.14
N PHE A 384 47.72 20.75 76.28
CA PHE A 384 47.53 21.60 77.45
C PHE A 384 47.33 20.79 78.74
N LEU A 385 46.53 19.72 78.69
CA LEU A 385 46.34 18.84 79.86
C LEU A 385 47.62 18.07 80.21
N VAL A 386 48.38 17.63 79.22
CA VAL A 386 49.67 16.95 79.43
C VAL A 386 50.69 17.90 80.05
N THR A 387 50.82 19.13 79.55
CA THR A 387 51.73 20.12 80.15
C THR A 387 51.30 20.51 81.57
N LEU A 388 50.00 20.65 81.82
CA LEU A 388 49.45 20.87 83.16
C LEU A 388 49.75 19.68 84.10
N PHE A 389 49.61 18.44 83.62
CA PHE A 389 49.96 17.25 84.37
C PHE A 389 51.45 17.23 84.74
N PHE A 390 52.34 17.49 83.78
CA PHE A 390 53.78 17.55 84.03
C PHE A 390 54.17 18.71 84.95
N ALA A 391 53.52 19.87 84.82
CA ALA A 391 53.74 21.01 85.72
C ALA A 391 53.30 20.69 87.17
N ASN A 392 52.13 20.04 87.33
CA ASN A 392 51.65 19.58 88.64
C ASN A 392 52.55 18.47 89.22
N LEU A 393 53.03 17.54 88.40
CA LEU A 393 53.97 16.50 88.82
C LEU A 393 55.30 17.11 89.27
N PHE A 394 55.84 18.06 88.51
CA PHE A 394 57.04 18.81 88.89
C PHE A 394 56.83 19.56 90.21
N PHE A 395 55.70 20.25 90.37
CA PHE A 395 55.37 20.93 91.62
C PHE A 395 55.30 19.96 92.80
N PHE A 396 54.65 18.80 92.62
CA PHE A 396 54.58 17.73 93.62
C PHE A 396 55.97 17.22 94.03
N PHE A 397 56.85 16.94 93.06
CA PHE A 397 58.24 16.54 93.33
C PHE A 397 59.01 17.62 94.09
N VAL A 398 58.89 18.89 93.70
CA VAL A 398 59.54 20.00 94.42
C VAL A 398 59.05 20.09 95.87
N THR A 399 57.74 19.92 96.11
CA THR A 399 57.19 19.94 97.49
C THR A 399 57.53 18.70 98.32
N LEU A 400 57.94 17.58 97.72
CA LEU A 400 58.30 16.35 98.45
C LEU A 400 59.77 16.30 98.87
N PHE A 401 60.63 17.11 98.21
CA PHE A 401 62.09 17.13 98.40
C PHE A 401 62.60 18.40 99.10
N VAL A 402 61.70 19.30 99.50
CA VAL A 402 61.94 20.42 100.43
C VAL A 402 61.29 20.06 101.76
#